data_AF-C0PJ51-F1
#
_entry.id   AF-C0PJ51-F1
#
_cell.length_a   1.000
_cell.length_b   1.000
_cell.length_c   1.000
_cell.angle_alpha   90.00
_cell.angle_beta   90.00
_cell.angle_gamma   90.00
#
_symmetry.space_group_name_H-M   'P 1'
#
loop_
_entity.id
_entity.type
_entity.pdbx_description
1 polymer ?
#
loop_
_entity_poly.entity_id
_entity_poly.type
_entity_poly.pdbx_seq_one_letter_code
_entity_poly.pdbx_strand_id
1 'polypeptide(L)'
;MDWYRIVLDEAHTIKSPKTKSAQAAYRLKSECRWCLTGTPLQNNLEDLYSLLCFLHVEPWCNAKWWQRLIQKPYENGDDRGLKLVRAILRPLMLRRTKETKDKIGNPILVLPPARIEVVECEQSEHERDFYEALFRRSKVQFDKFVAQGSVLNNYANILELLLRLRQCCDHPFLVISRADPKKYADLNQLAQQFLEGVQQSSSGRQNVVPSLAYVEGVVEEIRQGATMECPICLESASDDPVLTPCAHRMCGECLVSSWRTPDGGPCPLCRRHISKSDLIILPAQSRFQVDAKNNWKDSCKVKTLVTMLESLQRKQEKSIVFSQFTSFFDLLEIRFTQKGIKFLRFDGKLSQKHKEKVLKEFSESQDKLVLMMSLKAGGVGLNLTAASNVFMMDPWWNPAVEEQAIMRIHRIGQKREVRVKRFIVKGTVEERMQQVQMRKQRMVSGALTDEEIRGARIEHLKMLFK
;
A
#
# COMPACT_ATOMS: atom_id res chain seq x y z
N MET A 1 -37.48 -3.79 -2.57
CA MET A 1 -37.26 -2.33 -2.63
C MET A 1 -36.93 -1.98 -4.06
N ASP A 2 -37.76 -1.14 -4.68
CA ASP A 2 -37.49 -0.58 -6.00
C ASP A 2 -36.99 0.85 -5.81
N TRP A 3 -35.76 1.12 -6.24
CA TRP A 3 -35.14 2.43 -6.05
C TRP A 3 -35.44 3.32 -7.27
N TYR A 4 -35.77 4.59 -7.06
CA TYR A 4 -35.85 5.51 -8.20
C TYR A 4 -34.48 5.68 -8.87
N ARG A 5 -33.40 5.83 -8.08
CA ARG A 5 -32.04 6.05 -8.59
C ARG A 5 -30.99 5.34 -7.75
N ILE A 6 -30.01 4.74 -8.42
CA ILE A 6 -28.81 4.21 -7.81
C ILE A 6 -27.58 4.91 -8.40
N VAL A 7 -26.70 5.38 -7.53
CA VAL A 7 -25.45 6.03 -7.90
C VAL A 7 -24.29 5.24 -7.29
N LEU A 8 -23.42 4.70 -8.13
CA LEU A 8 -22.17 4.09 -7.70
C LEU A 8 -21.06 5.14 -7.76
N ASP A 9 -20.58 5.54 -6.59
CA ASP A 9 -19.35 6.33 -6.49
C ASP A 9 -18.12 5.42 -6.51
N GLU A 10 -17.03 5.89 -7.11
CA GLU A 10 -15.83 5.11 -7.43
C GLU A 10 -16.18 3.74 -8.07
N ALA A 11 -17.00 3.79 -9.13
CA ALA A 11 -17.59 2.60 -9.78
C ALA A 11 -16.57 1.57 -10.30
N HIS A 12 -15.28 1.93 -10.38
CA HIS A 12 -14.20 0.98 -10.63
C HIS A 12 -14.07 -0.12 -9.55
N THR A 13 -14.75 0.02 -8.41
CA THR A 13 -14.87 -1.02 -7.37
C THR A 13 -15.56 -2.30 -7.85
N ILE A 14 -16.50 -2.21 -8.80
CA ILE A 14 -17.20 -3.38 -9.37
C ILE A 14 -16.54 -3.94 -10.64
N LYS A 15 -15.36 -3.46 -11.04
CA LYS A 15 -14.71 -3.76 -12.33
C LYS A 15 -14.65 -5.23 -12.74
N SER A 16 -14.61 -6.17 -11.78
CA SER A 16 -14.63 -7.60 -12.09
C SER A 16 -16.06 -8.16 -12.01
N PRO A 17 -16.67 -8.57 -13.14
CA PRO A 17 -18.06 -9.01 -13.18
C PRO A 17 -18.32 -10.33 -12.43
N LYS A 18 -17.26 -11.09 -12.14
CA LYS A 18 -17.34 -12.36 -11.40
C LYS A 18 -17.45 -12.17 -9.88
N THR A 19 -17.17 -10.97 -9.36
CA THR A 19 -17.18 -10.72 -7.93
C THR A 19 -18.60 -10.68 -7.37
N LYS A 20 -18.79 -11.15 -6.13
CA LYS A 20 -20.09 -11.10 -5.44
C LYS A 20 -20.62 -9.67 -5.32
N SER A 21 -19.74 -8.69 -5.08
CA SER A 21 -20.12 -7.28 -4.98
C SER A 21 -20.66 -6.73 -6.30
N ALA A 22 -20.01 -7.03 -7.44
CA ALA A 22 -20.50 -6.63 -8.75
C ALA A 22 -21.86 -7.28 -9.07
N GLN A 23 -21.97 -8.59 -8.84
CA GLN A 23 -23.23 -9.33 -9.06
C GLN A 23 -24.38 -8.81 -8.17
N ALA A 24 -24.09 -8.45 -6.93
CA ALA A 24 -25.07 -7.83 -6.04
C ALA A 24 -25.51 -6.46 -6.59
N ALA A 25 -24.57 -5.63 -7.03
CA ALA A 25 -24.86 -4.31 -7.61
C ALA A 25 -25.75 -4.40 -8.88
N TYR A 26 -25.51 -5.39 -9.75
CA TYR A 26 -26.30 -5.59 -10.97
C TYR A 26 -27.76 -5.96 -10.69
N ARG A 27 -28.01 -6.69 -9.59
CA ARG A 27 -29.33 -7.19 -9.18
C ARG A 27 -30.20 -6.14 -8.50
N LEU A 28 -29.61 -5.04 -8.02
CA LEU A 28 -30.39 -3.94 -7.45
C LEU A 28 -31.35 -3.41 -8.52
N LYS A 29 -32.63 -3.25 -8.18
CA LYS A 29 -33.66 -2.74 -9.10
C LYS A 29 -33.76 -1.23 -8.99
N SER A 30 -33.69 -0.54 -10.13
CA SER A 30 -33.90 0.90 -10.18
C SER A 30 -34.28 1.43 -11.56
N GLU A 31 -34.97 2.56 -11.60
CA GLU A 31 -35.28 3.27 -12.86
C GLU A 31 -34.05 3.98 -13.45
N CYS A 32 -33.29 4.69 -12.62
CA CYS A 32 -32.12 5.45 -13.04
C CYS A 32 -30.82 4.89 -12.44
N ARG A 33 -29.74 4.82 -13.23
CA ARG A 33 -28.44 4.31 -12.79
C ARG A 33 -27.30 5.22 -13.21
N TRP A 34 -26.37 5.47 -12.30
CA TRP A 34 -25.21 6.32 -12.55
C TRP A 34 -23.93 5.65 -12.06
N CYS A 35 -22.89 5.70 -12.87
CA CYS A 35 -21.52 5.33 -12.50
C CYS A 35 -20.67 6.60 -12.43
N LEU A 36 -20.12 6.90 -11.26
CA LEU A 36 -19.13 7.96 -11.06
C LEU A 36 -17.77 7.31 -10.85
N THR A 37 -16.82 7.60 -11.74
CA THR A 37 -15.44 7.11 -11.60
C THR A 37 -14.48 8.01 -12.38
N GLY A 38 -13.34 8.33 -11.77
CA GLY A 38 -12.27 9.06 -12.47
C GLY A 38 -11.50 8.20 -13.49
N THR A 39 -11.50 6.87 -13.30
CA THR A 39 -10.74 5.90 -14.10
C THR A 39 -11.64 4.72 -14.49
N PRO A 40 -12.49 4.86 -15.53
CA PRO A 40 -13.44 3.81 -15.93
C PRO A 40 -12.78 2.55 -16.50
N LEU A 41 -11.52 2.64 -16.96
CA LEU A 41 -10.74 1.52 -17.46
C LEU A 41 -9.39 1.52 -16.71
N GLN A 42 -9.14 0.50 -15.89
CA GLN A 42 -7.93 0.42 -15.06
C GLN A 42 -6.96 -0.62 -15.59
N ASN A 43 -7.46 -1.83 -15.85
CA ASN A 43 -6.64 -2.97 -16.20
C ASN A 43 -6.97 -3.49 -17.60
N ASN A 44 -8.25 -3.80 -17.84
CA ASN A 44 -8.70 -4.53 -19.02
C ASN A 44 -10.01 -3.94 -19.55
N LEU A 45 -10.37 -4.25 -20.80
CA LEU A 45 -11.67 -3.88 -21.39
C LEU A 45 -12.87 -4.49 -20.64
N GLU A 46 -12.67 -5.60 -19.95
CA GLU A 46 -13.70 -6.23 -19.10
C GLU A 46 -14.17 -5.29 -17.96
N ASP A 47 -13.33 -4.33 -17.54
CA ASP A 47 -13.71 -3.30 -16.55
C ASP A 47 -14.92 -2.48 -17.06
N LEU A 48 -14.96 -2.17 -18.37
CA LEU A 48 -16.09 -1.46 -18.98
C LEU A 48 -17.33 -2.33 -19.11
N TYR A 49 -17.16 -3.62 -19.42
CA TYR A 49 -18.27 -4.57 -19.47
C TYR A 49 -19.02 -4.62 -18.15
N SER A 50 -18.28 -4.67 -17.03
CA SER A 50 -18.88 -4.62 -15.69
C SER A 50 -19.76 -3.37 -15.48
N LEU A 51 -19.28 -2.19 -15.90
CA LEU A 51 -20.04 -0.94 -15.78
C LEU A 51 -21.29 -0.95 -16.67
N LEU A 52 -21.20 -1.47 -17.90
CA LEU A 52 -22.36 -1.60 -18.80
C LEU A 52 -23.39 -2.60 -18.26
N CYS A 53 -22.94 -3.67 -17.62
CA CYS A 53 -23.79 -4.61 -16.89
C CYS A 53 -24.51 -3.96 -15.72
N PHE A 54 -23.86 -3.07 -14.97
CA PHE A 54 -24.57 -2.33 -13.92
C PHE A 54 -25.61 -1.37 -14.51
N LEU A 55 -25.27 -0.68 -15.59
CA LEU A 55 -26.15 0.30 -16.25
C LEU A 55 -27.29 -0.32 -17.07
N HIS A 56 -27.32 -1.66 -17.23
CA HIS A 56 -28.32 -2.39 -18.03
C HIS A 56 -28.38 -1.94 -19.49
N VAL A 57 -27.22 -1.71 -20.11
CA VAL A 57 -27.14 -1.24 -21.50
C VAL A 57 -27.23 -2.42 -22.47
N GLU A 58 -28.40 -2.69 -23.02
CA GLU A 58 -28.59 -3.73 -24.04
C GLU A 58 -28.10 -3.29 -25.43
N PRO A 59 -27.56 -4.21 -26.27
CA PRO A 59 -27.24 -5.62 -25.99
C PRO A 59 -25.89 -5.83 -25.27
N TRP A 60 -25.23 -4.76 -24.83
CA TRP A 60 -23.84 -4.74 -24.41
C TRP A 60 -23.61 -5.31 -23.00
N CYS A 61 -24.64 -5.38 -22.17
CA CYS A 61 -24.63 -6.10 -20.90
C CYS A 61 -24.76 -7.63 -21.07
N ASN A 62 -24.91 -8.14 -22.30
CA ASN A 62 -24.93 -9.56 -22.58
C ASN A 62 -23.52 -10.09 -22.89
N ALA A 63 -23.03 -11.03 -22.09
CA ALA A 63 -21.70 -11.62 -22.22
C ALA A 63 -21.42 -12.18 -23.64
N LYS A 64 -22.41 -12.80 -24.30
CA LYS A 64 -22.20 -13.40 -25.63
C LYS A 64 -21.96 -12.33 -26.69
N TRP A 65 -22.72 -11.25 -26.64
CA TRP A 65 -22.58 -10.12 -27.56
C TRP A 65 -21.27 -9.37 -27.32
N TRP A 66 -20.95 -9.08 -26.06
CA TRP A 66 -19.68 -8.47 -25.67
C TRP A 66 -18.48 -9.29 -26.15
N GLN A 67 -18.48 -10.60 -25.85
CA GLN A 67 -17.39 -11.49 -26.23
C GLN A 67 -17.18 -11.56 -27.73
N ARG A 68 -18.27 -11.68 -28.51
CA ARG A 68 -18.19 -11.83 -29.96
C ARG A 68 -17.78 -10.54 -30.68
N LEU A 69 -18.31 -9.39 -30.27
CA LEU A 69 -18.19 -8.15 -31.04
C LEU A 69 -17.16 -7.17 -30.50
N ILE A 70 -16.75 -7.30 -29.23
CA ILE A 70 -15.83 -6.36 -28.58
C ILE A 70 -14.59 -7.08 -28.08
N GLN A 71 -14.75 -8.07 -27.19
CA GLN A 71 -13.61 -8.71 -26.53
C GLN A 71 -12.72 -9.48 -27.52
N LYS A 72 -13.28 -10.43 -28.28
CA LYS A 72 -12.51 -11.23 -29.24
C LYS A 72 -11.87 -10.39 -30.36
N PRO A 73 -12.57 -9.44 -31.00
CA PRO A 73 -11.92 -8.55 -31.97
C PRO A 73 -10.76 -7.78 -31.35
N TYR A 74 -10.94 -7.22 -30.15
CA TYR A 74 -9.86 -6.53 -29.44
C TYR A 74 -8.66 -7.46 -29.14
N GLU A 75 -8.93 -8.67 -28.65
CA GLU A 75 -7.92 -9.72 -28.40
C GLU A 75 -7.28 -10.28 -29.68
N ASN A 76 -7.75 -9.91 -30.86
CA ASN A 76 -7.13 -10.24 -32.13
C ASN A 76 -6.44 -9.03 -32.78
N GLY A 77 -6.33 -7.90 -32.06
CA GLY A 77 -5.74 -6.66 -32.57
C GLY A 77 -6.63 -5.92 -33.58
N ASP A 78 -7.92 -6.20 -33.62
CA ASP A 78 -8.86 -5.59 -34.55
C ASP A 78 -9.51 -4.32 -33.97
N ASP A 79 -9.27 -3.20 -34.64
CA ASP A 79 -9.80 -1.88 -34.29
C ASP A 79 -11.33 -1.78 -34.31
N ARG A 80 -12.05 -2.71 -34.95
CA ARG A 80 -13.52 -2.73 -34.97
C ARG A 80 -14.11 -2.78 -33.56
N GLY A 81 -13.50 -3.53 -32.65
CA GLY A 81 -13.95 -3.62 -31.25
C GLY A 81 -13.87 -2.26 -30.53
N LEU A 82 -12.75 -1.55 -30.68
CA LEU A 82 -12.56 -0.24 -30.05
C LEU A 82 -13.44 0.86 -30.67
N LYS A 83 -13.65 0.83 -31.99
CA LYS A 83 -14.58 1.75 -32.66
C LYS A 83 -16.00 1.57 -32.13
N LEU A 84 -16.42 0.32 -31.92
CA LEU A 84 -17.73 0.00 -31.35
C LEU A 84 -17.85 0.48 -29.90
N VAL A 85 -16.84 0.23 -29.06
CA VAL A 85 -16.81 0.75 -27.68
C VAL A 85 -16.92 2.27 -27.64
N ARG A 86 -16.19 3.00 -28.50
CA ARG A 86 -16.30 4.47 -28.59
C ARG A 86 -17.70 4.92 -29.00
N ALA A 87 -18.35 4.22 -29.94
CA ALA A 87 -19.71 4.52 -30.36
C ALA A 87 -20.74 4.30 -29.25
N ILE A 88 -20.58 3.23 -28.45
CA ILE A 88 -21.43 2.93 -27.28
C ILE A 88 -21.23 3.97 -26.18
N LEU A 89 -19.98 4.33 -25.88
CA LEU A 89 -19.67 5.25 -24.80
C LEU A 89 -20.03 6.70 -25.13
N ARG A 90 -20.04 7.11 -26.41
CA ARG A 90 -20.34 8.50 -26.80
C ARG A 90 -21.66 9.04 -26.23
N PRO A 91 -22.81 8.34 -26.32
CA PRO A 91 -24.06 8.81 -25.70
C PRO A 91 -24.15 8.54 -24.19
N LEU A 92 -23.38 7.60 -23.65
CA LEU A 92 -23.51 7.15 -22.25
C LEU A 92 -22.54 7.83 -21.28
N MET A 93 -21.39 8.30 -21.78
CA MET A 93 -20.28 8.78 -20.97
C MET A 93 -20.06 10.27 -21.20
N LEU A 94 -20.21 11.05 -20.14
CA LEU A 94 -19.71 12.41 -20.06
C LEU A 94 -18.34 12.40 -19.37
N ARG A 95 -17.27 12.66 -20.13
CA ARG A 95 -15.91 12.80 -19.60
C ARG A 95 -15.36 14.17 -19.90
N ARG A 96 -14.90 14.87 -18.87
CA ARG A 96 -14.17 16.14 -18.96
C ARG A 96 -12.78 15.95 -18.39
N THR A 97 -11.80 16.64 -18.96
CA THR A 97 -10.40 16.69 -18.50
C THR A 97 -10.07 18.09 -18.02
N LYS A 98 -8.91 18.28 -17.37
CA LYS A 98 -8.49 19.60 -16.87
C LYS A 98 -8.22 20.59 -18.02
N GLU A 99 -7.94 20.07 -19.20
CA GLU A 99 -7.70 20.80 -20.44
C GLU A 99 -9.00 21.13 -21.19
N THR A 100 -10.16 20.65 -20.70
CA THR A 100 -11.44 20.92 -21.36
C THR A 100 -11.78 22.40 -21.25
N LYS A 101 -12.10 22.99 -22.41
CA LYS A 101 -12.52 24.38 -22.54
C LYS A 101 -14.03 24.48 -22.69
N ASP A 102 -14.59 25.62 -22.29
CA ASP A 102 -15.97 25.97 -22.55
C ASP A 102 -16.20 26.31 -24.03
N LYS A 103 -17.44 26.66 -24.39
CA LYS A 103 -17.82 27.02 -25.77
C LYS A 103 -17.12 28.29 -26.29
N ILE A 104 -16.57 29.10 -25.38
CA ILE A 104 -15.94 30.40 -25.64
C ILE A 104 -14.41 30.25 -25.70
N GLY A 105 -13.88 29.08 -25.35
CA GLY A 105 -12.45 28.76 -25.37
C GLY A 105 -11.74 28.96 -24.03
N ASN A 106 -12.46 29.32 -22.96
CA ASN A 106 -11.88 29.44 -21.63
C ASN A 106 -11.75 28.06 -20.98
N PRO A 107 -10.65 27.76 -20.27
CA PRO A 107 -10.54 26.52 -19.52
C PRO A 107 -11.64 26.43 -18.45
N ILE A 108 -12.36 25.32 -18.40
CA ILE A 108 -13.43 25.09 -17.40
C ILE A 108 -12.85 25.08 -15.97
N LEU A 109 -11.57 24.74 -15.85
CA LEU A 109 -10.89 24.65 -14.58
C LEU A 109 -9.53 25.35 -14.66
N VAL A 110 -9.36 26.41 -13.88
CA VAL A 110 -8.07 27.07 -13.66
C VAL A 110 -7.51 26.58 -12.34
N LEU A 111 -6.39 25.86 -12.40
CA LEU A 111 -5.62 25.45 -11.23
C LEU A 111 -4.21 26.04 -11.31
N PRO A 112 -3.57 26.31 -10.16
CA PRO A 112 -2.13 26.56 -10.12
C PRO A 112 -1.36 25.40 -10.77
N PRO A 113 -0.14 25.64 -11.29
CA PRO A 113 0.65 24.57 -11.89
C PRO A 113 0.93 23.45 -10.87
N ALA A 114 1.13 22.25 -11.37
CA ALA A 114 1.62 21.12 -10.59
C ALA A 114 2.95 20.64 -11.20
N ARG A 115 4.03 20.71 -10.42
CA ARG A 115 5.36 20.28 -10.85
C ARG A 115 5.67 18.93 -10.23
N ILE A 116 5.94 17.94 -11.08
CA ILE A 116 6.35 16.60 -10.65
C ILE A 116 7.85 16.44 -10.92
N GLU A 117 8.59 16.09 -9.87
CA GLU A 117 10.04 15.89 -9.90
C GLU A 117 10.37 14.50 -9.36
N VAL A 118 11.28 13.80 -10.02
CA VAL A 118 11.85 12.54 -9.50
C VAL A 118 13.09 12.91 -8.70
N VAL A 119 13.10 12.52 -7.42
CA VAL A 119 14.22 12.70 -6.51
C VAL A 119 14.97 11.37 -6.45
N GLU A 120 16.09 11.32 -7.16
CA GLU A 120 16.99 10.17 -7.11
C GLU A 120 17.74 10.17 -5.77
N CYS A 121 17.65 9.05 -5.05
CA CYS A 121 18.32 8.84 -3.78
C CYS A 121 19.51 7.91 -3.99
N GLU A 122 20.70 8.35 -3.55
CA GLU A 122 21.90 7.53 -3.54
C GLU A 122 22.02 6.80 -2.22
N GLN A 123 22.10 5.46 -2.29
CA GLN A 123 22.30 4.62 -1.11
C GLN A 123 23.70 4.83 -0.54
N SER A 124 23.78 4.81 0.79
CA SER A 124 25.06 4.60 1.48
C SER A 124 25.65 3.23 1.14
N GLU A 125 26.95 3.06 1.36
CA GLU A 125 27.66 1.80 1.14
C GLU A 125 26.97 0.63 1.86
N HIS A 126 26.67 0.79 3.15
CA HIS A 126 25.99 -0.25 3.93
C HIS A 126 24.56 -0.57 3.45
N GLU A 127 23.80 0.43 2.99
CA GLU A 127 22.47 0.19 2.42
C GLU A 127 22.57 -0.57 1.09
N ARG A 128 23.59 -0.25 0.29
CA ARG A 128 23.85 -0.90 -0.99
C ARG A 128 24.26 -2.35 -0.77
N ASP A 129 25.19 -2.62 0.13
CA ASP A 129 25.65 -3.97 0.45
C ASP A 129 24.49 -4.86 0.94
N PHE A 130 23.68 -4.34 1.85
CA PHE A 130 22.51 -5.05 2.36
C PHE A 130 21.48 -5.31 1.24
N TYR A 131 21.21 -4.30 0.40
CA TYR A 131 20.31 -4.43 -0.74
C TYR A 131 20.84 -5.45 -1.76
N GLU A 132 22.12 -5.40 -2.12
CA GLU A 132 22.74 -6.33 -3.06
C GLU A 132 22.71 -7.77 -2.55
N ALA A 133 22.99 -7.99 -1.26
CA ALA A 133 22.89 -9.31 -0.64
C ALA A 133 21.45 -9.86 -0.74
N LEU A 134 20.46 -9.03 -0.40
CA LEU A 134 19.04 -9.38 -0.51
C LEU A 134 18.62 -9.64 -1.97
N PHE A 135 19.12 -8.82 -2.90
CA PHE A 135 18.84 -8.94 -4.33
C PHE A 135 19.44 -10.21 -4.92
N ARG A 136 20.72 -10.52 -4.63
CA ARG A 136 21.38 -11.76 -5.09
C ARG A 136 20.61 -12.99 -4.60
N ARG A 137 20.23 -13.02 -3.32
CA ARG A 137 19.41 -14.11 -2.75
C ARG A 137 18.06 -14.25 -3.45
N SER A 138 17.37 -13.12 -3.65
CA SER A 138 16.06 -13.09 -4.32
C SER A 138 16.16 -13.52 -5.80
N LYS A 139 17.24 -13.12 -6.48
CA LYS A 139 17.52 -13.48 -7.88
C LYS A 139 17.78 -14.98 -8.03
N VAL A 140 18.59 -15.59 -7.15
CA VAL A 140 18.80 -17.06 -7.16
C VAL A 140 17.49 -17.82 -7.00
N GLN A 141 16.60 -17.38 -6.10
CA GLN A 141 15.28 -18.00 -5.94
C GLN A 141 14.39 -17.79 -7.17
N PHE A 142 14.40 -16.59 -7.76
CA PHE A 142 13.66 -16.29 -8.99
C PHE A 142 14.16 -17.13 -10.17
N ASP A 143 15.48 -17.23 -10.38
CA ASP A 143 16.09 -18.00 -11.46
C ASP A 143 15.78 -19.50 -11.32
N LYS A 144 15.68 -20.02 -10.09
CA LYS A 144 15.19 -21.39 -9.83
C LYS A 144 13.75 -21.57 -10.33
N PHE A 145 12.85 -20.62 -10.08
CA PHE A 145 11.47 -20.69 -10.61
C PHE A 145 11.42 -20.57 -12.13
N VAL A 146 12.31 -19.77 -12.73
CA VAL A 146 12.42 -19.64 -14.19
C VAL A 146 12.90 -20.96 -14.82
N ALA A 147 13.96 -21.57 -14.27
CA ALA A 147 14.50 -22.83 -14.75
C ALA A 147 13.50 -24.00 -14.64
N GLN A 148 12.65 -23.99 -13.61
CA GLN A 148 11.59 -24.97 -13.41
C GLN A 148 10.34 -24.70 -14.26
N GLY A 149 10.27 -23.59 -15.00
CA GLY A 149 9.06 -23.18 -15.73
C GLY A 149 7.86 -22.86 -14.84
N SER A 150 8.07 -22.67 -13.53
CA SER A 150 7.02 -22.58 -12.51
C SER A 150 6.74 -21.15 -12.02
N VAL A 151 7.21 -20.14 -12.76
CA VAL A 151 7.11 -18.70 -12.43
C VAL A 151 5.67 -18.26 -12.12
N LEU A 152 4.70 -18.69 -12.94
CA LEU A 152 3.29 -18.32 -12.75
C LEU A 152 2.66 -19.03 -11.55
N ASN A 153 3.09 -20.26 -11.26
CA ASN A 153 2.58 -21.03 -10.11
C ASN A 153 3.15 -20.48 -8.79
N ASN A 154 4.36 -19.93 -8.82
CA ASN A 154 5.04 -19.32 -7.68
C ASN A 154 4.89 -17.79 -7.63
N TYR A 155 3.88 -17.23 -8.28
CA TYR A 155 3.71 -15.78 -8.42
C TYR A 155 3.64 -15.06 -7.07
N ALA A 156 2.94 -15.63 -6.08
CA ALA A 156 2.86 -15.09 -4.73
C ALA A 156 4.24 -14.98 -4.04
N ASN A 157 5.07 -16.02 -4.18
CA ASN A 157 6.43 -16.04 -3.64
C ASN A 157 7.31 -14.96 -4.31
N ILE A 158 7.17 -14.77 -5.62
CA ILE A 158 7.91 -13.73 -6.35
C ILE A 158 7.48 -12.33 -5.90
N LEU A 159 6.18 -12.11 -5.69
CA LEU A 159 5.67 -10.85 -5.16
C LEU A 159 6.18 -10.59 -3.74
N GLU A 160 6.34 -11.62 -2.91
CA GLU A 160 6.96 -11.49 -1.58
C GLU A 160 8.43 -11.05 -1.70
N LEU A 161 9.21 -11.66 -2.59
CA LEU A 161 10.61 -11.26 -2.84
C LEU A 161 10.71 -9.79 -3.28
N LEU A 162 9.88 -9.40 -4.25
CA LEU A 162 9.80 -8.00 -4.71
C LEU A 162 9.35 -7.06 -3.58
N LEU A 163 8.43 -7.49 -2.72
CA LEU A 163 7.98 -6.71 -1.57
C LEU A 163 9.15 -6.42 -0.61
N ARG A 164 9.99 -7.42 -0.32
CA ARG A 164 11.17 -7.24 0.54
C ARG A 164 12.21 -6.31 -0.05
N LEU A 165 12.47 -6.41 -1.36
CA LEU A 165 13.38 -5.49 -2.06
C LEU A 165 12.87 -4.04 -1.99
N ARG A 166 11.57 -3.82 -2.19
CA ARG A 166 10.95 -2.50 -2.08
C ARG A 166 11.01 -1.94 -0.65
N GLN A 167 10.72 -2.79 0.35
CA GLN A 167 10.86 -2.42 1.77
C GLN A 167 12.31 -2.01 2.10
N CYS A 168 13.29 -2.71 1.55
CA CYS A 168 14.70 -2.39 1.74
C CYS A 168 15.05 -0.99 1.20
N CYS A 169 14.47 -0.59 0.06
CA CYS A 169 14.68 0.74 -0.53
C CYS A 169 14.13 1.87 0.35
N ASP A 170 13.06 1.63 1.11
CA ASP A 170 12.53 2.61 2.07
C ASP A 170 13.36 2.64 3.34
N HIS A 171 13.56 1.47 3.96
CA HIS A 171 14.42 1.32 5.14
C HIS A 171 14.79 -0.15 5.40
N PRO A 172 16.07 -0.51 5.61
CA PRO A 172 16.49 -1.89 5.90
C PRO A 172 15.75 -2.56 7.07
N PHE A 173 15.42 -1.80 8.12
CA PHE A 173 14.65 -2.30 9.28
C PHE A 173 13.26 -2.86 8.93
N LEU A 174 12.65 -2.45 7.81
CA LEU A 174 11.38 -3.02 7.35
C LEU A 174 11.51 -4.49 6.92
N VAL A 175 12.72 -4.90 6.51
CA VAL A 175 13.02 -6.29 6.14
C VAL A 175 13.35 -7.11 7.39
N ILE A 176 14.25 -6.59 8.24
CA ILE A 176 14.77 -7.26 9.44
C ILE A 176 13.65 -7.56 10.45
N SER A 177 12.72 -6.62 10.62
CA SER A 177 11.58 -6.74 11.54
C SER A 177 10.62 -7.90 11.27
N ARG A 178 10.52 -8.34 10.01
CA ARG A 178 9.48 -9.25 9.52
C ARG A 178 10.07 -10.52 8.92
N ALA A 179 11.36 -10.73 9.07
CA ALA A 179 12.07 -11.90 8.61
C ALA A 179 11.96 -13.01 9.67
N ASP A 180 11.66 -14.23 9.22
CA ASP A 180 11.77 -15.43 10.06
C ASP A 180 13.25 -15.56 10.49
N PRO A 181 13.58 -15.54 11.80
CA PRO A 181 14.96 -15.53 12.27
C PRO A 181 15.79 -16.73 11.76
N LYS A 182 15.13 -17.85 11.42
CA LYS A 182 15.79 -19.03 10.82
C LYS A 182 16.05 -18.88 9.31
N LYS A 183 15.22 -18.14 8.58
CA LYS A 183 15.29 -18.02 7.10
C LYS A 183 16.24 -16.91 6.64
N TYR A 184 16.66 -16.03 7.54
CA TYR A 184 17.45 -14.83 7.26
C TYR A 184 18.64 -14.63 8.22
N ALA A 185 19.12 -15.69 8.86
CA ALA A 185 20.24 -15.63 9.81
C ALA A 185 21.49 -14.91 9.24
N ASP A 186 21.86 -15.17 7.98
CA ASP A 186 22.98 -14.50 7.29
C ASP A 186 22.76 -12.98 7.11
N LEU A 187 21.50 -12.56 6.95
CA LEU A 187 21.11 -11.14 6.83
C LEU A 187 21.01 -10.45 8.18
N ASN A 188 20.81 -11.20 9.28
CA ASN A 188 20.92 -10.66 10.64
C ASN A 188 22.37 -10.32 10.99
N GLN A 189 23.35 -11.07 10.46
CA GLN A 189 24.78 -10.76 10.61
C GLN A 189 25.17 -9.50 9.81
N LEU A 190 24.62 -9.32 8.60
CA LEU A 190 24.75 -8.08 7.82
C LEU A 190 23.98 -6.90 8.44
N ALA A 191 22.83 -7.16 9.08
CA ALA A 191 22.11 -6.17 9.86
C ALA A 191 22.92 -5.74 11.09
N GLN A 192 23.62 -6.66 11.76
CA GLN A 192 24.59 -6.34 12.81
C GLN A 192 25.74 -5.49 12.25
N GLN A 193 26.31 -5.82 11.08
CA GLN A 193 27.31 -4.96 10.43
C GLN A 193 26.78 -3.58 10.02
N PHE A 194 25.51 -3.46 9.63
CA PHE A 194 24.84 -2.18 9.39
C PHE A 194 24.70 -1.34 10.67
N LEU A 195 24.50 -2.01 11.81
CA LEU A 195 24.42 -1.42 13.16
C LEU A 195 25.82 -1.10 13.73
N GLU A 196 26.86 -1.88 13.39
CA GLU A 196 28.23 -1.83 13.94
C GLU A 196 29.14 -0.75 13.31
N GLY A 197 28.58 0.27 12.67
CA GLY A 197 29.32 1.43 12.15
C GLY A 197 29.76 2.46 13.22
N VAL A 198 29.76 2.11 14.51
CA VAL A 198 30.21 2.98 15.62
C VAL A 198 31.47 2.39 16.22
N GLN A 199 32.59 3.11 16.09
CA GLN A 199 33.89 2.71 16.61
C GLN A 199 33.91 2.63 18.15
N GLN A 200 34.70 1.66 18.61
CA GLN A 200 35.10 1.35 19.97
C GLN A 200 35.38 2.55 20.87
N SER A 201 34.86 2.52 22.10
CA SER A 201 35.66 2.80 23.31
C SER A 201 34.90 2.51 24.62
N SER A 202 35.65 1.96 25.58
CA SER A 202 35.39 1.83 27.02
C SER A 202 34.53 0.66 27.55
N SER A 203 35.27 -0.40 27.88
CA SER A 203 35.16 -1.27 29.05
C SER A 203 34.39 -0.75 30.29
N GLY A 204 33.54 -1.59 30.90
CA GLY A 204 33.20 -1.46 32.32
C GLY A 204 31.89 -2.09 32.84
N ARG A 205 31.93 -3.38 33.19
CA ARG A 205 31.24 -4.11 34.30
C ARG A 205 29.71 -4.29 34.36
N GLN A 206 29.37 -5.60 34.33
CA GLN A 206 28.59 -6.42 35.26
C GLN A 206 27.06 -6.61 35.11
N ASN A 207 26.75 -7.92 34.97
CA ASN A 207 25.48 -8.62 34.95
C ASN A 207 24.56 -8.37 36.17
N VAL A 208 23.25 -8.46 35.94
CA VAL A 208 22.32 -9.17 36.84
C VAL A 208 21.41 -10.06 35.98
N VAL A 209 21.50 -11.36 36.23
CA VAL A 209 20.72 -12.44 35.60
C VAL A 209 19.52 -12.76 36.51
N PRO A 210 18.28 -12.91 36.00
CA PRO A 210 17.17 -13.48 36.76
C PRO A 210 17.31 -15.00 36.91
N SER A 211 16.85 -15.52 38.05
CA SER A 211 17.10 -16.87 38.59
C SER A 211 16.72 -18.06 37.70
N LEU A 212 17.45 -19.16 37.90
CA LEU A 212 17.36 -20.46 37.19
C LEU A 212 15.92 -21.01 37.07
N ALA A 213 15.06 -20.76 38.05
CA ALA A 213 13.66 -21.25 38.06
C ALA A 213 12.76 -20.57 37.01
N TYR A 214 13.05 -19.31 36.64
CA TYR A 214 12.32 -18.60 35.59
C TYR A 214 12.78 -19.04 34.18
N VAL A 215 14.07 -19.35 34.05
CA VAL A 215 14.66 -19.86 32.80
C VAL A 215 14.21 -21.31 32.55
N GLU A 216 14.11 -22.16 33.58
CA GLU A 216 13.61 -23.53 33.44
C GLU A 216 12.13 -23.61 33.05
N GLY A 217 11.27 -22.71 33.55
CA GLY A 217 9.85 -22.66 33.15
C GLY A 217 9.64 -22.24 31.69
N VAL A 218 10.40 -21.26 31.22
CA VAL A 218 10.37 -20.79 29.82
C VAL A 218 11.02 -21.80 28.86
N VAL A 219 12.03 -22.55 29.31
CA VAL A 219 12.71 -23.60 28.54
C VAL A 219 11.83 -24.82 28.31
N GLU A 220 10.92 -25.17 29.24
CA GLU A 220 9.98 -26.28 28.99
C GLU A 220 8.78 -25.92 28.10
N GLU A 221 8.30 -24.68 28.13
CA GLU A 221 7.27 -24.25 27.17
C GLU A 221 7.80 -24.16 25.72
N ILE A 222 9.10 -23.88 25.56
CA ILE A 222 9.77 -23.86 24.24
C ILE A 222 10.11 -25.29 23.75
N ARG A 223 10.47 -26.22 24.64
CA ARG A 223 10.76 -27.63 24.29
C ARG A 223 9.55 -28.38 23.71
N GLN A 224 8.33 -27.97 24.02
CA GLN A 224 7.11 -28.55 23.46
C GLN A 224 6.69 -28.00 22.09
N GLY A 225 7.43 -27.04 21.53
CA GLY A 225 7.41 -26.76 20.08
C GLY A 225 6.11 -26.18 19.49
N ALA A 226 5.44 -25.25 20.17
CA ALA A 226 4.27 -24.57 19.60
C ALA A 226 4.54 -23.08 19.28
N THR A 227 4.89 -22.78 18.03
CA THR A 227 4.52 -21.49 17.42
C THR A 227 3.00 -21.43 17.36
N MET A 228 2.38 -20.78 18.35
CA MET A 228 0.92 -20.67 18.44
C MET A 228 0.41 -19.58 17.50
N GLU A 229 -0.09 -19.99 16.34
CA GLU A 229 -0.94 -19.19 15.44
C GLU A 229 -2.22 -18.76 16.16
N CYS A 230 -2.81 -17.64 15.75
CA CYS A 230 -4.11 -17.28 16.28
C CYS A 230 -5.15 -18.34 15.83
N PRO A 231 -5.92 -18.94 16.76
CA PRO A 231 -6.90 -19.98 16.42
C PRO A 231 -8.10 -19.49 15.61
N ILE A 232 -8.24 -18.16 15.45
CA ILE A 232 -9.34 -17.54 14.70
C ILE A 232 -8.87 -17.18 13.29
N CYS A 233 -7.75 -16.47 13.16
CA CYS A 233 -7.28 -15.99 11.85
C CYS A 233 -6.16 -16.84 11.23
N LEU A 234 -5.61 -17.81 11.97
CA LEU A 234 -4.50 -18.69 11.54
C LEU A 234 -3.23 -17.92 11.12
N GLU A 235 -3.08 -16.68 11.58
CA GLU A 235 -1.88 -15.88 11.39
C GLU A 235 -1.03 -15.89 12.67
N SER A 236 0.30 -15.81 12.52
CA SER A 236 1.22 -15.54 13.64
C SER A 236 0.76 -14.28 14.34
N ALA A 237 0.30 -14.41 15.59
CA ALA A 237 -0.44 -13.36 16.29
C ALA A 237 0.25 -11.99 16.13
N SER A 238 -0.36 -11.16 15.29
CA SER A 238 0.11 -9.85 14.87
C SER A 238 -0.22 -8.80 15.94
N ASP A 239 0.59 -7.74 15.96
CA ASP A 239 0.52 -6.44 16.64
C ASP A 239 0.04 -6.35 18.11
N ASP A 240 -0.90 -7.16 18.59
CA ASP A 240 -1.46 -7.18 19.96
C ASP A 240 -1.90 -8.60 20.38
N PRO A 241 -0.96 -9.52 20.67
CA PRO A 241 -1.31 -10.83 21.21
C PRO A 241 -1.87 -10.71 22.63
N VAL A 242 -3.07 -11.23 22.85
CA VAL A 242 -3.68 -11.32 24.19
C VAL A 242 -3.52 -12.74 24.72
N LEU A 243 -3.15 -12.84 25.99
CA LEU A 243 -3.20 -14.08 26.76
C LEU A 243 -4.45 -14.04 27.63
N THR A 244 -5.32 -15.02 27.41
CA THR A 244 -6.52 -15.19 28.23
C THR A 244 -6.18 -15.81 29.60
N PRO A 245 -7.01 -15.63 30.64
CA PRO A 245 -6.85 -16.31 31.93
C PRO A 245 -6.82 -17.85 31.86
N CYS A 246 -7.32 -18.43 30.77
CA CYS A 246 -7.21 -19.86 30.47
C CYS A 246 -5.94 -20.23 29.69
N ALA A 247 -4.92 -19.36 29.69
CA ALA A 247 -3.63 -19.55 29.01
C ALA A 247 -3.70 -19.76 27.49
N HIS A 248 -4.79 -19.34 26.84
CA HIS A 248 -4.91 -19.37 25.39
C HIS A 248 -4.48 -18.04 24.79
N ARG A 249 -3.57 -18.10 23.81
CA ARG A 249 -3.03 -16.96 23.05
C ARG A 249 -3.80 -16.75 21.75
N MET A 250 -4.16 -15.49 21.44
CA MET A 250 -4.82 -15.11 20.18
C MET A 250 -4.68 -13.60 19.92
N CYS A 251 -5.08 -13.12 18.73
CA CYS A 251 -5.13 -11.69 18.46
C CYS A 251 -6.25 -11.02 19.28
N GLY A 252 -5.97 -9.88 19.91
CA GLY A 252 -6.95 -9.13 20.70
C GLY A 252 -8.21 -8.76 19.90
N GLU A 253 -8.04 -8.27 18.68
CA GLU A 253 -9.16 -7.94 17.78
C GLU A 253 -10.00 -9.17 17.43
N CYS A 254 -9.37 -10.33 17.18
CA CYS A 254 -10.08 -11.56 16.86
C CYS A 254 -10.91 -12.05 18.05
N LEU A 255 -10.36 -11.98 19.27
CA LEU A 255 -11.08 -12.37 20.48
C LEU A 255 -12.28 -11.45 20.73
N VAL A 256 -12.10 -10.12 20.68
CA VAL A 256 -13.21 -9.16 20.88
C VAL A 256 -14.28 -9.31 19.80
N SER A 257 -13.89 -9.56 18.56
CA SER A 257 -14.82 -9.79 17.44
C SER A 257 -15.61 -11.11 17.57
N SER A 258 -15.12 -12.06 18.36
CA SER A 258 -15.83 -13.32 18.65
C SER A 258 -16.94 -13.16 19.69
N TRP A 259 -16.94 -12.07 20.45
CA TRP A 259 -17.92 -11.83 21.51
C TRP A 259 -19.16 -11.09 20.98
N ARG A 260 -20.32 -11.42 21.57
CA ARG A 260 -21.59 -10.73 21.27
C ARG A 260 -21.73 -9.40 22.03
N THR A 261 -20.97 -9.25 23.11
CA THR A 261 -20.98 -8.10 24.02
C THR A 261 -19.57 -7.51 24.13
N PRO A 262 -19.42 -6.17 24.20
CA PRO A 262 -18.11 -5.52 24.20
C PRO A 262 -17.31 -5.71 25.51
N ASP A 263 -17.96 -6.12 26.60
CA ASP A 263 -17.36 -6.20 27.94
C ASP A 263 -16.82 -7.60 28.31
N GLY A 264 -17.12 -8.62 27.51
CA GLY A 264 -16.65 -9.98 27.74
C GLY A 264 -17.44 -11.03 26.96
N GLY A 265 -16.94 -12.27 26.98
CA GLY A 265 -17.58 -13.40 26.34
C GLY A 265 -16.80 -14.71 26.50
N PRO A 266 -17.27 -15.81 25.90
CA PRO A 266 -16.60 -17.11 26.01
C PRO A 266 -15.28 -17.15 25.22
N CYS A 267 -14.29 -17.85 25.77
CA CYS A 267 -13.05 -18.19 25.06
C CYS A 267 -13.37 -19.04 23.82
N PRO A 268 -12.87 -18.68 22.62
CA PRO A 268 -13.07 -19.46 21.40
C PRO A 268 -12.56 -20.91 21.46
N LEU A 269 -11.55 -21.18 22.31
CA LEU A 269 -10.93 -22.51 22.42
C LEU A 269 -11.53 -23.38 23.53
N CYS A 270 -11.73 -22.82 24.72
CA CYS A 270 -12.18 -23.61 25.88
C CYS A 270 -13.56 -23.19 26.44
N ARG A 271 -14.20 -22.19 25.83
CA ARG A 271 -15.52 -21.65 26.21
C ARG A 271 -15.65 -21.07 27.63
N ARG A 272 -14.57 -21.01 28.41
CA ARG A 272 -14.53 -20.29 29.70
C ARG A 272 -14.92 -18.83 29.48
N HIS A 273 -15.80 -18.30 30.31
CA HIS A 273 -16.16 -16.88 30.25
C HIS A 273 -15.00 -16.01 30.73
N ILE A 274 -14.67 -14.99 29.94
CA ILE A 274 -13.55 -14.08 30.17
C ILE A 274 -14.09 -12.65 30.05
N SER A 275 -13.73 -11.79 31.00
CA SER A 275 -14.00 -10.36 30.90
C SER A 275 -12.84 -9.62 30.23
N LYS A 276 -13.12 -8.47 29.62
CA LYS A 276 -12.08 -7.67 28.96
C LYS A 276 -10.98 -7.19 29.93
N SER A 277 -11.30 -6.98 31.20
CA SER A 277 -10.35 -6.58 32.24
C SER A 277 -9.37 -7.67 32.64
N ASP A 278 -9.72 -8.95 32.40
CA ASP A 278 -8.88 -10.09 32.77
C ASP A 278 -7.89 -10.48 31.65
N LEU A 279 -7.91 -9.78 30.52
CA LEU A 279 -7.00 -10.04 29.41
C LEU A 279 -5.61 -9.49 29.72
N ILE A 280 -4.62 -10.38 29.69
CA ILE A 280 -3.23 -9.98 29.77
C ILE A 280 -2.80 -9.61 28.34
N ILE A 281 -2.67 -8.31 28.09
CA ILE A 281 -2.04 -7.83 26.86
C ILE A 281 -0.57 -8.19 26.99
N LEU A 282 -0.12 -9.16 26.21
CA LEU A 282 1.31 -9.42 26.12
C LEU A 282 1.91 -8.17 25.47
N PRO A 283 3.00 -7.61 26.02
CA PRO A 283 3.64 -6.46 25.40
C PRO A 283 3.87 -6.81 23.94
N ALA A 284 3.28 -6.00 23.04
CA ALA A 284 3.61 -6.06 21.64
C ALA A 284 5.13 -5.95 21.60
N GLN A 285 5.82 -7.06 21.36
CA GLN A 285 7.24 -7.01 21.05
C GLN A 285 7.32 -5.97 19.94
N SER A 286 8.21 -4.98 20.12
CA SER A 286 8.45 -3.94 19.12
C SER A 286 8.30 -4.57 17.75
N ARG A 287 7.45 -3.99 16.89
CA ARG A 287 7.24 -4.50 15.52
C ARG A 287 8.57 -4.71 14.79
N PHE A 288 9.63 -4.08 15.28
CA PHE A 288 11.02 -4.32 14.93
C PHE A 288 11.70 -5.20 15.99
N GLN A 289 12.23 -6.35 15.56
CA GLN A 289 13.07 -7.23 16.40
C GLN A 289 14.35 -6.54 16.92
N VAL A 290 14.70 -5.39 16.35
CA VAL A 290 15.82 -4.53 16.76
C VAL A 290 15.25 -3.27 17.41
N ASP A 291 15.88 -2.77 18.46
CA ASP A 291 15.54 -1.47 19.05
C ASP A 291 15.83 -0.34 18.07
N ALA A 292 14.84 -0.02 17.25
CA ALA A 292 14.93 1.01 16.23
C ALA A 292 15.11 2.41 16.82
N LYS A 293 14.83 2.63 18.11
CA LYS A 293 15.04 3.93 18.77
C LYS A 293 16.50 4.13 19.15
N ASN A 294 17.13 3.10 19.71
CA ASN A 294 18.53 3.19 20.17
C ASN A 294 19.54 2.92 19.06
N ASN A 295 19.21 2.10 18.05
CA ASN A 295 20.12 1.80 16.94
C ASN A 295 19.70 2.44 15.61
N TRP A 296 19.08 3.62 15.67
CA TRP A 296 18.59 4.30 14.47
C TRP A 296 19.72 4.69 13.50
N LYS A 297 19.55 4.34 12.22
CA LYS A 297 20.40 4.80 11.13
C LYS A 297 19.52 5.26 9.97
N ASP A 298 19.63 6.55 9.63
CA ASP A 298 18.81 7.15 8.56
C ASP A 298 19.04 6.41 7.23
N SER A 299 17.97 5.95 6.59
CA SER A 299 18.05 5.54 5.18
C SER A 299 18.22 6.75 4.27
N CYS A 300 18.75 6.54 3.07
CA CYS A 300 18.95 7.60 2.07
C CYS A 300 17.66 8.39 1.79
N LYS A 301 16.51 7.71 1.69
CA LYS A 301 15.20 8.34 1.51
C LYS A 301 14.78 9.17 2.72
N VAL A 302 14.91 8.63 3.94
CA VAL A 302 14.52 9.33 5.16
C VAL A 302 15.39 10.57 5.37
N LYS A 303 16.71 10.47 5.17
CA LYS A 303 17.65 11.60 5.24
C LYS A 303 17.25 12.73 4.27
N THR A 304 16.94 12.35 3.03
CA THR A 304 16.57 13.30 1.98
C THR A 304 15.21 13.95 2.26
N LEU A 305 14.23 13.16 2.71
CA LEU A 305 12.91 13.64 3.11
C LEU A 305 13.01 14.65 4.25
N VAL A 306 13.72 14.31 5.32
CA VAL A 306 13.88 15.18 6.50
C VAL A 306 14.52 16.50 6.12
N THR A 307 15.60 16.48 5.33
CA THR A 307 16.26 17.71 4.83
C THR A 307 15.29 18.60 4.05
N MET A 308 14.44 18.00 3.21
CA MET A 308 13.43 18.74 2.46
C MET A 308 12.32 19.29 3.37
N LEU A 309 11.84 18.52 4.34
CA LEU A 309 10.81 18.95 5.29
C LEU A 309 11.30 20.08 6.20
N GLU A 310 12.54 20.02 6.70
CA GLU A 310 13.16 21.10 7.48
C GLU A 310 13.22 22.41 6.67
N SER A 311 13.49 22.34 5.36
CA SER A 311 13.46 23.52 4.47
C SER A 311 12.06 24.10 4.26
N LEU A 312 11.03 23.25 4.26
CA LEU A 312 9.63 23.64 4.08
C LEU A 312 8.98 24.13 5.37
N GLN A 313 9.42 23.62 6.52
CA GLN A 313 8.99 24.10 7.84
C GLN A 313 9.35 25.56 8.04
N ARG A 314 10.54 25.99 7.58
CA ARG A 314 10.94 27.41 7.55
C ARG A 314 10.01 28.28 6.69
N LYS A 315 9.39 27.70 5.66
CA LYS A 315 8.43 28.38 4.76
C LYS A 315 6.98 28.25 5.22
N GLN A 316 6.72 27.57 6.35
CA GLN A 316 5.38 27.29 6.87
C GLN A 316 4.47 26.62 5.83
N GLU A 317 5.04 25.69 5.05
CA GLU A 317 4.30 24.97 4.01
C GLU A 317 3.86 23.58 4.45
N LYS A 318 2.59 23.28 4.24
CA LYS A 318 2.01 21.98 4.55
C LYS A 318 2.41 20.94 3.51
N SER A 319 2.76 19.76 4.00
CA SER A 319 3.34 18.66 3.24
C SER A 319 2.63 17.35 3.56
N ILE A 320 2.38 16.55 2.53
CA ILE A 320 1.83 15.19 2.69
C ILE A 320 2.88 14.17 2.27
N VAL A 321 3.14 13.20 3.14
CA VAL A 321 4.06 12.08 2.90
C VAL A 321 3.23 10.83 2.66
N PHE A 322 3.24 10.35 1.42
CA PHE A 322 2.58 9.13 1.01
C PHE A 322 3.53 7.95 1.04
N SER A 323 3.06 6.85 1.63
CA SER A 323 3.71 5.55 1.53
C SER A 323 2.67 4.43 1.48
N GLN A 324 3.01 3.31 0.85
CA GLN A 324 2.20 2.09 0.95
C GLN A 324 2.43 1.32 2.25
N PHE A 325 3.57 1.51 2.90
CA PHE A 325 3.98 0.72 4.05
C PHE A 325 3.65 1.49 5.34
N THR A 326 2.59 1.08 6.04
CA THR A 326 2.27 1.67 7.34
C THR A 326 3.37 1.46 8.38
N SER A 327 4.15 0.37 8.25
CA SER A 327 5.35 0.12 9.05
C SER A 327 6.46 1.15 8.82
N PHE A 328 6.50 1.79 7.66
CA PHE A 328 7.47 2.85 7.37
C PHE A 328 7.11 4.14 8.11
N PHE A 329 5.82 4.44 8.30
CA PHE A 329 5.41 5.57 9.11
C PHE A 329 5.92 5.46 10.54
N ASP A 330 5.93 4.26 11.14
CA ASP A 330 6.45 4.07 12.50
C ASP A 330 7.95 4.43 12.60
N LEU A 331 8.72 4.16 11.54
CA LEU A 331 10.12 4.55 11.46
C LEU A 331 10.26 6.07 11.27
N LEU A 332 9.42 6.67 10.41
CA LEU A 332 9.39 8.12 10.22
C LEU A 332 8.99 8.87 11.51
N GLU A 333 8.09 8.32 12.31
CA GLU A 333 7.67 8.89 13.59
C GLU A 333 8.85 9.05 14.56
N ILE A 334 9.72 8.05 14.65
CA ILE A 334 10.95 8.11 15.46
C ILE A 334 11.80 9.30 15.02
N ARG A 335 12.06 9.39 13.71
CA ARG A 335 12.96 10.42 13.17
C ARG A 335 12.36 11.83 13.23
N PHE A 336 11.08 11.96 12.94
CA PHE A 336 10.37 13.24 13.03
C PHE A 336 10.33 13.74 14.47
N THR A 337 10.11 12.86 15.45
CA THR A 337 10.14 13.21 16.87
C THR A 337 11.53 13.68 17.31
N GLN A 338 12.59 12.97 16.93
CA GLN A 338 13.98 13.37 17.22
C GLN A 338 14.34 14.75 16.63
N LYS A 339 13.79 15.08 15.45
CA LYS A 339 14.01 16.35 14.76
C LYS A 339 13.01 17.45 15.15
N GLY A 340 12.08 17.18 16.06
CA GLY A 340 11.05 18.13 16.47
C GLY A 340 10.04 18.48 15.36
N ILE A 341 9.93 17.64 14.33
CA ILE A 341 8.95 17.81 13.25
C ILE A 341 7.60 17.34 13.77
N LYS A 342 6.62 18.25 13.84
CA LYS A 342 5.26 17.91 14.27
C LYS A 342 4.46 17.38 13.09
N PHE A 343 3.89 16.19 13.28
CA PHE A 343 3.19 15.47 12.23
C PHE A 343 1.83 14.97 12.69
N LEU A 344 1.02 14.59 11.71
CA LEU A 344 -0.23 13.84 11.87
C LEU A 344 -0.15 12.56 11.05
N ARG A 345 -0.90 11.53 11.48
CA ARG A 345 -0.96 10.24 10.79
C ARG A 345 -2.38 9.93 10.37
N PHE A 346 -2.53 9.47 9.13
CA PHE A 346 -3.79 9.07 8.53
C PHE A 346 -3.63 7.70 7.85
N ASP A 347 -4.00 6.65 8.57
CA ASP A 347 -4.00 5.29 8.06
C ASP A 347 -5.37 4.60 8.23
N GLY A 348 -5.45 3.35 7.79
CA GLY A 348 -6.68 2.57 7.84
C GLY A 348 -7.16 2.20 9.24
N LYS A 349 -6.31 2.31 10.28
CA LYS A 349 -6.64 1.92 11.65
C LYS A 349 -7.55 2.95 12.35
N LEU A 350 -7.62 4.18 11.83
CA LEU A 350 -8.45 5.24 12.41
C LEU A 350 -9.95 5.06 12.12
N SER A 351 -10.77 5.30 13.16
CA SER A 351 -12.23 5.41 13.01
C SER A 351 -12.61 6.64 12.17
N GLN A 352 -13.81 6.63 11.58
CA GLN A 352 -14.26 7.72 10.71
C GLN A 352 -14.26 9.09 11.41
N LYS A 353 -14.70 9.15 12.67
CA LYS A 353 -14.68 10.37 13.49
C LYS A 353 -13.25 10.89 13.71
N HIS A 354 -12.29 10.00 13.94
CA HIS A 354 -10.89 10.39 14.10
C HIS A 354 -10.26 10.84 12.78
N LYS A 355 -10.60 10.20 11.66
CA LYS A 355 -10.16 10.64 10.33
C LYS A 355 -10.56 12.08 10.05
N GLU A 356 -11.81 12.44 10.31
CA GLU A 356 -12.31 13.81 10.14
C GLU A 356 -11.59 14.81 11.06
N LYS A 357 -11.37 14.43 12.33
CA LYS A 357 -10.63 15.26 13.29
C LYS A 357 -9.20 15.53 12.82
N VAL A 358 -8.49 14.51 12.34
CA VAL A 358 -7.12 14.66 11.82
C VAL A 358 -7.06 15.58 10.61
N LEU A 359 -8.02 15.48 9.68
CA LEU A 359 -8.06 16.36 8.50
C LEU A 359 -8.40 17.80 8.85
N LYS A 360 -9.30 18.01 9.80
CA LYS A 360 -9.63 19.34 10.32
C LYS A 360 -8.40 19.96 11.01
N GLU A 361 -7.76 19.20 11.89
CA GLU A 361 -6.54 19.63 12.58
C GLU A 361 -5.40 19.94 11.60
N PHE A 362 -5.20 19.11 10.58
CA PHE A 362 -4.21 19.38 9.53
C PHE A 362 -4.53 20.65 8.74
N SER A 363 -5.80 20.97 8.53
CA SER A 363 -6.21 22.16 7.77
C SER A 363 -6.07 23.44 8.61
N GLU A 364 -6.39 23.39 9.90
CA GLU A 364 -6.44 24.55 10.81
C GLU A 364 -5.11 24.83 11.52
N SER A 365 -4.32 23.80 11.84
CA SER A 365 -3.06 23.97 12.57
C SER A 365 -2.00 24.69 11.74
N GLN A 366 -1.27 25.62 12.36
CA GLN A 366 -0.07 26.26 11.81
C GLN A 366 1.23 25.53 12.21
N ASP A 367 1.13 24.58 13.11
CA ASP A 367 2.27 23.94 13.78
C ASP A 367 2.49 22.51 13.27
N LYS A 368 1.41 21.80 12.95
CA LYS A 368 1.43 20.46 12.36
C LYS A 368 1.46 20.55 10.83
N LEU A 369 2.65 20.74 10.29
CA LEU A 369 2.85 20.96 8.85
C LEU A 369 2.94 19.65 8.04
N VAL A 370 3.14 18.50 8.69
CA VAL A 370 3.35 17.22 7.98
C VAL A 370 2.20 16.25 8.25
N LEU A 371 1.63 15.67 7.19
CA LEU A 371 0.65 14.59 7.28
C LEU A 371 1.18 13.33 6.60
N MET A 372 1.37 12.27 7.37
CA MET A 372 1.68 10.93 6.87
C MET A 372 0.38 10.23 6.49
N MET A 373 0.24 9.82 5.22
CA MET A 373 -0.99 9.22 4.73
C MET A 373 -0.70 7.95 3.92
N SER A 374 -1.39 6.85 4.24
CA SER A 374 -1.25 5.65 3.41
C SER A 374 -1.91 5.85 2.04
N LEU A 375 -1.26 5.40 0.96
CA LEU A 375 -1.80 5.49 -0.40
C LEU A 375 -3.19 4.83 -0.53
N LYS A 376 -3.43 3.74 0.21
CA LYS A 376 -4.73 3.05 0.25
C LYS A 376 -5.82 3.89 0.91
N ALA A 377 -5.51 4.60 1.99
CA ALA A 377 -6.47 5.47 2.67
C ALA A 377 -6.72 6.79 1.93
N GLY A 378 -5.74 7.26 1.14
CA GLY A 378 -5.86 8.47 0.30
C GLY A 378 -6.76 8.32 -0.93
N GLY A 379 -7.17 7.09 -1.28
CA GLY A 379 -8.02 6.83 -2.46
C GLY A 379 -9.47 7.30 -2.33
N VAL A 380 -9.96 7.53 -1.11
CA VAL A 380 -11.40 7.75 -0.83
C VAL A 380 -11.73 9.24 -0.70
N GLY A 381 -12.22 9.90 -1.75
CA GLY A 381 -13.00 11.16 -1.64
C GLY A 381 -12.42 12.38 -0.90
N LEU A 382 -11.17 12.36 -0.39
CA LEU A 382 -10.68 13.39 0.54
C LEU A 382 -10.36 14.73 -0.15
N ASN A 383 -10.55 15.84 0.57
CA ASN A 383 -10.09 17.16 0.16
C ASN A 383 -8.83 17.54 0.96
N LEU A 384 -7.68 17.64 0.29
CA LEU A 384 -6.37 17.87 0.90
C LEU A 384 -5.70 19.14 0.34
N THR A 385 -6.52 20.13 -0.07
CA THR A 385 -6.09 21.40 -0.66
C THR A 385 -5.26 22.29 0.29
N ALA A 386 -5.25 21.99 1.59
CA ALA A 386 -4.38 22.67 2.56
C ALA A 386 -2.88 22.41 2.32
N ALA A 387 -2.52 21.30 1.68
CA ALA A 387 -1.14 20.97 1.35
C ALA A 387 -0.73 21.51 -0.03
N SER A 388 0.53 21.90 -0.15
CA SER A 388 1.16 22.31 -1.43
C SER A 388 2.33 21.42 -1.82
N ASN A 389 2.83 20.58 -0.91
CA ASN A 389 3.94 19.66 -1.19
C ASN A 389 3.51 18.21 -0.97
N VAL A 390 3.94 17.34 -1.89
CA VAL A 390 3.61 15.91 -1.89
C VAL A 390 4.91 15.12 -2.02
N PHE A 391 5.14 14.20 -1.10
CA PHE A 391 6.29 13.31 -1.08
C PHE A 391 5.79 11.88 -1.28
N MET A 392 6.08 11.29 -2.44
CA MET A 392 5.77 9.90 -2.75
C MET A 392 7.01 9.08 -2.41
N MET A 393 6.97 8.39 -1.26
CA MET A 393 8.14 7.70 -0.74
C MET A 393 8.47 6.43 -1.48
N ASP A 394 7.47 5.75 -2.02
CA ASP A 394 7.61 4.46 -2.70
C ASP A 394 6.75 4.39 -3.97
N PRO A 395 7.28 3.84 -5.09
CA PRO A 395 6.55 3.75 -6.35
C PRO A 395 5.47 2.67 -6.30
N TRP A 396 4.31 2.97 -6.89
CA TRP A 396 3.17 2.06 -6.95
C TRP A 396 3.02 1.37 -8.30
N TRP A 397 2.62 0.10 -8.36
CA TRP A 397 2.47 -0.62 -9.63
C TRP A 397 1.51 0.02 -10.64
N ASN A 398 0.50 0.74 -10.15
CA ASN A 398 -0.49 1.43 -10.97
C ASN A 398 -0.33 2.96 -10.82
N PRO A 399 0.21 3.65 -11.84
CA PRO A 399 0.36 5.11 -11.83
C PRO A 399 -0.93 5.88 -11.55
N ALA A 400 -2.09 5.32 -11.93
CA ALA A 400 -3.38 5.97 -11.71
C ALA A 400 -3.71 6.16 -10.22
N VAL A 401 -3.23 5.27 -9.34
CA VAL A 401 -3.45 5.39 -7.89
C VAL A 401 -2.66 6.56 -7.33
N GLU A 402 -1.41 6.73 -7.77
CA GLU A 402 -0.59 7.89 -7.39
C GLU A 402 -1.22 9.20 -7.89
N GLU A 403 -1.66 9.21 -9.15
CA GLU A 403 -2.31 10.36 -9.75
C GLU A 403 -3.59 10.74 -9.01
N GLN A 404 -4.43 9.76 -8.65
CA GLN A 404 -5.63 9.98 -7.83
C GLN A 404 -5.29 10.60 -6.47
N ALA A 405 -4.22 10.14 -5.81
CA ALA A 405 -3.76 10.73 -4.55
C ALA A 405 -3.32 12.19 -4.73
N ILE A 406 -2.54 12.49 -5.77
CA ILE A 406 -2.13 13.86 -6.12
C ILE A 406 -3.35 14.73 -6.44
N MET A 407 -4.35 14.20 -7.14
CA MET A 407 -5.61 14.90 -7.45
C MET A 407 -6.44 15.23 -6.21
N ARG A 408 -6.21 14.61 -5.04
CA ARG A 408 -6.85 15.05 -3.78
C ARG A 408 -6.30 16.39 -3.27
N ILE A 409 -5.12 16.79 -3.77
CA ILE A 409 -4.39 18.01 -3.39
C ILE A 409 -4.46 19.04 -4.52
N HIS A 410 -4.16 18.61 -5.75
CA HIS A 410 -4.27 19.41 -6.97
C HIS A 410 -5.70 19.36 -7.54
N ARG A 411 -6.62 20.00 -6.82
CA ARG A 411 -8.05 20.12 -7.12
C ARG A 411 -8.58 21.52 -6.87
N ILE A 412 -9.85 21.74 -7.23
CA ILE A 412 -10.57 22.99 -6.98
C ILE A 412 -10.43 23.40 -5.50
N GLY A 413 -10.09 24.67 -5.27
CA GLY A 413 -9.76 25.21 -3.94
C GLY A 413 -8.25 25.32 -3.68
N GLN A 414 -7.40 24.70 -4.50
CA GLN A 414 -5.94 24.89 -4.42
C GLN A 414 -5.56 26.31 -4.87
N LYS A 415 -4.77 27.00 -4.03
CA LYS A 415 -4.32 28.39 -4.25
C LYS A 415 -2.83 28.49 -4.55
N ARG A 416 -2.05 27.44 -4.25
CA ARG A 416 -0.59 27.41 -4.42
C ARG A 416 -0.18 26.39 -5.46
N GLU A 417 0.97 26.60 -6.08
CA GLU A 417 1.61 25.59 -6.92
C GLU A 417 1.81 24.29 -6.11
N VAL A 418 1.43 23.16 -6.70
CA VAL A 418 1.60 21.84 -6.08
C VAL A 418 2.91 21.22 -6.52
N ARG A 419 3.82 20.96 -5.56
CA ARG A 419 5.11 20.31 -5.81
C ARG A 419 5.04 18.84 -5.41
N VAL A 420 5.17 17.95 -6.38
CA VAL A 420 5.18 16.50 -6.17
C VAL A 420 6.60 15.99 -6.35
N LYS A 421 7.13 15.30 -5.33
CA LYS A 421 8.45 14.68 -5.34
C LYS A 421 8.30 13.18 -5.24
N ARG A 422 8.77 12.45 -6.26
CA ARG A 422 8.78 10.98 -6.29
C ARG A 422 10.17 10.47 -5.94
N PHE A 423 10.30 9.73 -4.84
CA PHE A 423 11.57 9.20 -4.39
C PHE A 423 11.85 7.88 -5.10
N ILE A 424 13.01 7.77 -5.73
CA ILE A 424 13.46 6.54 -6.40
C ILE A 424 14.90 6.28 -5.97
N VAL A 425 15.19 5.07 -5.51
CA VAL A 425 16.56 4.65 -5.20
C VAL A 425 17.24 4.11 -6.46
N LYS A 426 18.37 4.73 -6.83
CA LYS A 426 19.12 4.39 -8.04
C LYS A 426 19.73 2.99 -7.97
N GLY A 427 19.73 2.25 -9.07
CA GLY A 427 20.32 0.91 -9.14
C GLY A 427 19.50 -0.18 -8.45
N THR A 428 18.25 0.11 -8.05
CA THR A 428 17.39 -0.83 -7.33
C THR A 428 16.17 -1.26 -8.15
N VAL A 429 15.31 -2.07 -7.55
CA VAL A 429 14.04 -2.52 -8.12
C VAL A 429 13.10 -1.35 -8.42
N GLU A 430 13.21 -0.22 -7.70
CA GLU A 430 12.31 0.93 -7.89
C GLU A 430 12.50 1.61 -9.25
N GLU A 431 13.74 1.78 -9.67
CA GLU A 431 14.10 2.32 -11.00
C GLU A 431 13.53 1.41 -12.11
N ARG A 432 13.65 0.09 -11.93
CA ARG A 432 13.11 -0.91 -12.86
C ARG A 432 11.59 -0.91 -12.87
N MET A 433 10.96 -0.70 -11.72
CA MET A 433 9.51 -0.54 -11.63
C MET A 433 9.04 0.67 -12.42
N GLN A 434 9.77 1.79 -12.35
CA GLN A 434 9.47 2.99 -13.14
C GLN A 434 9.57 2.71 -14.65
N GLN A 435 10.57 1.95 -15.08
CA GLN A 435 10.69 1.49 -16.48
C GLN A 435 9.51 0.60 -16.90
N VAL A 436 9.09 -0.32 -16.04
CA VAL A 436 7.91 -1.17 -16.27
C VAL A 436 6.63 -0.33 -16.34
N GLN A 437 6.46 0.67 -15.47
CA GLN A 437 5.31 1.59 -15.53
C GLN A 437 5.29 2.37 -16.85
N MET A 438 6.42 2.91 -17.29
CA MET A 438 6.53 3.63 -18.57
C MET A 438 6.19 2.71 -19.75
N ARG A 439 6.68 1.46 -19.73
CA ARG A 439 6.34 0.46 -20.74
C ARG A 439 4.85 0.13 -20.72
N LYS A 440 4.25 -0.05 -19.54
CA LYS A 440 2.80 -0.27 -19.40
C LYS A 440 1.99 0.91 -19.92
N GLN A 441 2.38 2.15 -19.64
CA GLN A 441 1.66 3.32 -20.15
C GLN A 441 1.69 3.39 -21.69
N ARG A 442 2.85 3.08 -22.30
CA ARG A 442 2.98 2.99 -23.77
C ARG A 442 2.19 1.81 -24.35
N MET A 443 2.14 0.68 -23.64
CA MET A 443 1.37 -0.48 -24.06
C MET A 443 -0.13 -0.26 -23.90
N VAL A 444 -0.62 0.43 -22.87
CA VAL A 444 -2.06 0.74 -22.75
C VAL A 444 -2.54 1.69 -23.85
N SER A 445 -1.65 2.51 -24.43
CA SER A 445 -1.98 3.29 -25.63
C SER A 445 -2.03 2.47 -26.92
N GLY A 446 -1.42 1.28 -26.96
CA GLY A 446 -1.48 0.35 -28.09
C GLY A 446 -2.30 -0.88 -27.73
N ALA A 447 -3.52 -0.98 -28.26
CA ALA A 447 -4.45 -2.09 -27.99
C ALA A 447 -3.79 -3.48 -28.12
N LEU A 448 -3.46 -4.14 -27.00
CA LEU A 448 -2.85 -5.48 -26.97
C LEU A 448 -3.77 -6.51 -26.31
N THR A 449 -3.52 -7.76 -26.68
CA THR A 449 -4.34 -8.95 -26.43
C THR A 449 -3.97 -9.65 -25.11
N ASP A 450 -4.86 -10.50 -24.56
CA ASP A 450 -4.65 -11.12 -23.24
C ASP A 450 -3.46 -12.11 -23.18
N GLU A 451 -3.06 -12.72 -24.30
CA GLU A 451 -1.87 -13.58 -24.39
C GLU A 451 -0.57 -12.77 -24.41
N GLU A 452 -0.56 -11.65 -25.13
CA GLU A 452 0.55 -10.69 -25.12
C GLU A 452 0.73 -10.08 -23.72
N ILE A 453 -0.37 -9.84 -22.98
CA ILE A 453 -0.32 -9.41 -21.58
C ILE A 453 0.32 -10.47 -20.69
N ARG A 454 0.09 -11.77 -20.91
CA ARG A 454 0.72 -12.85 -20.14
C ARG A 454 2.22 -12.98 -20.45
N GLY A 455 2.60 -12.94 -21.72
CA GLY A 455 4.01 -12.89 -22.14
C GLY A 455 4.73 -11.68 -21.54
N ALA A 456 4.09 -10.50 -21.63
CA ALA A 456 4.58 -9.26 -21.04
C ALA A 456 4.69 -9.33 -19.51
N ARG A 457 3.82 -10.06 -18.80
CA ARG A 457 3.92 -10.23 -17.33
C ARG A 457 5.20 -10.98 -16.93
N ILE A 458 5.53 -12.06 -17.62
CA ILE A 458 6.78 -12.81 -17.35
C ILE A 458 7.98 -11.94 -17.73
N GLU A 459 7.91 -11.23 -18.85
CA GLU A 459 8.97 -10.30 -19.27
C GLU A 459 9.18 -9.18 -18.25
N HIS A 460 8.10 -8.58 -17.73
CA HIS A 460 8.17 -7.57 -16.67
C HIS A 460 8.82 -8.12 -15.40
N LEU A 461 8.46 -9.34 -14.98
CA LEU A 461 9.11 -9.98 -13.84
C LEU A 461 10.61 -10.18 -14.09
N LYS A 462 10.98 -10.69 -15.27
CA LYS A 462 12.38 -10.83 -15.65
C LYS A 462 13.12 -9.49 -15.65
N MET A 463 12.50 -8.40 -16.12
CA MET A 463 13.09 -7.05 -16.09
C MET A 463 13.37 -6.57 -14.67
N LEU A 464 12.52 -6.91 -13.70
CA LEU A 464 12.71 -6.49 -12.30
C LEU A 464 13.89 -7.20 -11.63
N PHE A 465 14.22 -8.43 -12.06
CA PHE A 465 15.32 -9.24 -11.52
C PHE A 465 16.58 -9.27 -12.42
N LYS A 466 16.64 -8.45 -13.48
CA LYS A 466 17.81 -8.41 -14.38
C LYS A 466 19.10 -7.99 -13.68
#